data_AF-A0AAV2KTX7-F1
#
_entry.id   AF-A0AAV2KTX7-F1
#
_cell.length_a   1.000
_cell.length_b   1.000
_cell.length_c   1.000
_cell.angle_alpha   90.00
_cell.angle_beta   90.00
_cell.angle_gamma   90.00
#
_symmetry.space_group_name_H-M   'P 1'
#
loop_
_entity.id
_entity.type
_entity.pdbx_description
1 polymer ?
#
loop_
_entity_poly.entity_id
_entity_poly.type
_entity_poly.pdbx_seq_one_letter_code
_entity_poly.pdbx_strand_id
1 'polypeptide(L)'
;MGEECFSREPSVTLEPRLQQKACSQSPVVQTLGVAIYRALDWGLDSSEERELSPQLECLIEGMVGGEEGNGAGSGAFDEGYSEPEAACRPVCSLRQVMALCSCRLVEPSLAPEHYQAVVRALFVETLELQTFLQKIRNAKQV
;
A
#
# COMPACT_ATOMS: atom_id res chain seq x y z
N MET A 1 -18.83 10.94 30.61
CA MET A 1 -17.48 10.34 30.57
C MET A 1 -17.25 9.88 29.15
N GLY A 2 -16.27 10.48 28.46
CA GLY A 2 -15.74 9.97 27.18
C GLY A 2 -16.27 10.59 25.89
N GLU A 3 -16.35 11.92 25.78
CA GLU A 3 -16.35 12.60 24.48
C GLU A 3 -15.02 13.36 24.36
N GLU A 4 -13.99 12.70 23.84
CA GLU A 4 -12.82 13.40 23.31
C GLU A 4 -12.83 13.19 21.80
N CYS A 5 -13.45 14.16 21.11
CA CYS A 5 -13.20 14.43 19.71
C CYS A 5 -11.72 14.75 19.56
N PHE A 6 -10.92 13.74 19.25
CA PHE A 6 -9.53 13.93 18.89
C PHE A 6 -9.47 14.41 17.44
N SER A 7 -9.79 15.69 17.27
CA SER A 7 -9.29 16.48 16.16
C SER A 7 -7.77 16.59 16.31
N ARG A 8 -7.04 15.51 16.01
CA ARG A 8 -5.60 15.63 15.77
C ARG A 8 -5.43 15.93 14.29
N GLU A 9 -5.03 17.17 14.02
CA GLU A 9 -4.39 17.51 12.77
C GLU A 9 -3.25 16.50 12.51
N PRO A 10 -3.12 15.96 11.30
CA PRO A 10 -2.12 14.96 11.03
C PRO A 10 -0.75 15.65 10.94
N SER A 11 -0.05 15.76 12.07
CA SER A 11 1.41 15.89 12.07
C SER A 11 2.00 14.53 11.72
N VAL A 12 1.83 14.15 10.46
CA VAL A 12 2.60 13.09 9.83
C VAL A 12 3.96 13.72 9.54
N THR A 13 4.93 13.53 10.42
CA THR A 13 6.33 13.88 10.15
C THR A 13 6.89 12.83 9.18
N LEU A 14 6.46 12.91 7.92
CA LEU A 14 7.25 12.43 6.80
C LEU A 14 8.28 13.52 6.55
N GLU A 15 9.54 13.23 6.84
CA GLU A 15 10.69 14.13 6.65
C GLU A 15 10.64 14.87 5.30
N PRO A 16 11.10 16.14 5.25
CA PRO A 16 10.88 17.02 4.11
C PRO A 16 11.88 16.76 2.99
N ARG A 17 11.65 15.70 2.21
CA ARG A 17 12.33 15.48 0.91
C ARG A 17 11.38 15.28 -0.28
N LEU A 18 10.10 15.57 -0.13
CA LEU A 18 9.12 15.61 -1.23
C LEU A 18 9.11 16.99 -1.91
N GLN A 19 10.26 17.47 -2.38
CA GLN A 19 10.33 18.74 -3.14
C GLN A 19 10.24 18.49 -4.64
N GLN A 20 9.00 18.23 -5.03
CA GLN A 20 8.33 18.53 -6.30
C GLN A 20 9.24 18.81 -7.51
N LYS A 21 9.55 17.75 -8.27
CA LYS A 21 9.81 17.80 -9.71
C LYS A 21 9.42 16.44 -10.32
N ALA A 22 8.74 16.48 -11.47
CA ALA A 22 7.85 15.41 -11.93
C ALA A 22 8.51 14.34 -12.80
N CYS A 23 8.49 13.08 -12.35
CA CYS A 23 7.93 11.98 -13.10
C CYS A 23 6.41 12.13 -13.10
N SER A 24 5.76 11.87 -14.23
CA SER A 24 4.29 11.84 -14.32
C SER A 24 3.72 10.57 -13.68
N GLN A 25 4.09 10.28 -12.43
CA GLN A 25 3.39 9.28 -11.64
C GLN A 25 1.95 9.77 -11.44
N SER A 26 0.99 8.90 -11.71
CA SER A 26 -0.42 9.24 -11.54
C SER A 26 -0.68 9.57 -10.06
N PRO A 27 -1.18 10.77 -9.72
CA PRO A 27 -1.53 11.12 -8.33
C PRO A 27 -2.49 10.10 -7.69
N VAL A 28 -3.29 9.43 -8.52
CA VAL A 28 -4.20 8.35 -8.11
C VAL A 28 -3.43 7.12 -7.64
N VAL A 29 -2.36 6.72 -8.35
CA VAL A 29 -1.54 5.56 -7.97
C VAL A 29 -0.80 5.83 -6.66
N GLN A 30 -0.23 7.02 -6.52
CA GLN A 30 0.45 7.42 -5.28
C GLN A 30 -0.52 7.46 -4.10
N THR A 31 -1.68 8.11 -4.26
CA THR A 31 -2.70 8.16 -3.22
C THR A 31 -3.19 6.77 -2.84
N LEU A 32 -3.37 5.89 -3.82
CA LEU A 32 -3.76 4.50 -3.59
C LEU A 32 -2.68 3.73 -2.82
N GLY A 33 -1.40 3.90 -3.16
CA GLY A 33 -0.27 3.27 -2.47
C GLY A 33 -0.22 3.68 -1.00
N VAL A 34 -0.35 4.97 -0.73
CA VAL A 34 -0.41 5.52 0.65
C VAL A 34 -1.63 4.97 1.41
N ALA A 35 -2.79 4.90 0.76
CA ALA A 35 -4.00 4.38 1.39
C ALA A 35 -3.86 2.89 1.76
N ILE A 36 -3.27 2.08 0.87
CA ILE A 36 -3.01 0.65 1.11
C ILE A 36 -2.01 0.49 2.25
N TYR A 37 -0.90 1.22 2.24
CA TYR A 37 0.11 1.18 3.32
C TYR A 37 -0.52 1.47 4.68
N ARG A 38 -1.28 2.57 4.80
CA ARG A 38 -1.97 2.94 6.05
C ARG A 38 -3.01 1.92 6.49
N ALA A 39 -3.67 1.24 5.55
CA ALA A 39 -4.63 0.19 5.87
C ALA A 39 -3.94 -1.06 6.42
N LEU A 40 -2.75 -1.41 5.92
CA LEU A 40 -1.95 -2.54 6.40
C LEU A 40 -1.32 -2.28 7.77
N ASP A 41 -0.97 -1.01 8.03
CA ASP A 41 -0.35 -0.55 9.27
C ASP A 41 -1.37 -0.17 10.37
N TRP A 42 -2.67 -0.34 10.08
CA TRP A 42 -3.72 0.05 11.00
C TRP A 42 -3.67 -0.76 12.30
N GLY A 43 -3.60 -0.05 13.43
CA GLY A 43 -3.63 -0.63 14.76
C GLY A 43 -2.24 -0.96 15.34
N LEU A 44 -1.16 -0.61 14.64
CA LEU A 44 0.21 -0.68 15.17
C LEU A 44 0.59 0.63 15.89
N ASP A 45 1.52 0.50 16.83
CA ASP A 45 2.15 1.64 17.50
C ASP A 45 3.17 2.32 16.58
N SER A 46 3.47 3.60 16.82
CA SER A 46 4.37 4.38 15.96
C SER A 46 5.84 3.92 15.95
N SER A 47 6.21 2.98 16.82
CA SER A 47 7.54 2.37 16.87
C SER A 47 7.60 1.01 16.19
N GLU A 48 6.46 0.51 15.71
CA GLU A 48 6.32 -0.80 15.06
C GLU A 48 5.95 -0.59 13.60
N GLU A 49 6.42 -1.49 12.74
CA GLU A 49 6.06 -1.52 11.33
C GLU A 49 5.64 -2.93 10.95
N ARG A 50 4.67 -3.03 10.04
CA ARG A 50 4.21 -4.32 9.55
C ARG A 50 5.24 -4.93 8.60
N GLU A 51 5.78 -6.10 8.93
CA GLU A 51 6.57 -6.88 7.97
C GLU A 51 5.72 -7.33 6.77
N LEU A 52 6.11 -6.90 5.58
CA LEU A 52 5.45 -7.26 4.31
C LEU A 52 6.28 -8.30 3.55
N SER A 53 5.64 -9.06 2.67
CA SER A 53 6.40 -9.87 1.72
C SER A 53 7.19 -8.96 0.78
N PRO A 54 8.41 -9.31 0.36
CA PRO A 54 9.25 -8.45 -0.50
C PRO A 54 8.55 -7.98 -1.79
N GLN A 55 7.69 -8.83 -2.38
CA GLN A 55 6.93 -8.48 -3.57
C GLN A 55 5.87 -7.39 -3.34
N LEU A 56 5.26 -7.38 -2.15
CA LEU A 56 4.23 -6.41 -1.77
C LEU A 56 4.85 -5.09 -1.34
N GLU A 57 5.92 -5.16 -0.55
CA GLU A 57 6.74 -4.01 -0.18
C GLU A 57 7.22 -3.28 -1.44
N CYS A 58 7.83 -4.01 -2.37
CA CYS A 58 8.31 -3.43 -3.62
C CYS A 58 7.22 -2.77 -4.48
N LEU A 59 6.01 -3.34 -4.49
CA LEU A 59 4.88 -2.75 -5.19
C LEU A 59 4.45 -1.42 -4.53
N ILE A 60 4.33 -1.40 -3.20
CA ILE A 60 3.92 -0.21 -2.45
C ILE A 60 5.00 0.87 -2.55
N GLU A 61 6.27 0.51 -2.41
CA GLU A 61 7.40 1.40 -2.65
C GLU A 61 7.40 1.96 -4.07
N GLY A 62 7.16 1.14 -5.09
CA GLY A 62 7.06 1.62 -6.47
C GLY A 62 5.84 2.54 -6.71
N MET A 63 4.76 2.38 -5.94
CA MET A 63 3.56 3.23 -6.00
C MET A 63 3.72 4.55 -5.25
N VAL A 64 4.48 4.57 -4.15
CA VAL A 64 4.66 5.73 -3.25
C VAL A 64 5.95 6.49 -3.56
N GLY A 65 6.98 5.77 -3.99
CA GLY A 65 8.34 6.22 -4.24
C GLY A 65 8.47 7.09 -5.47
N GLY A 66 8.64 8.38 -5.24
CA GLY A 66 9.11 9.33 -6.23
C GLY A 66 10.63 9.30 -6.30
N GLU A 67 11.17 8.61 -7.30
CA GLU A 67 12.49 8.88 -7.89
C GLU A 67 13.70 8.94 -6.93
N GLU A 68 14.10 7.81 -6.36
CA GLU A 68 15.52 7.58 -6.02
C GLU A 68 16.10 6.55 -6.98
N GLY A 69 16.31 6.99 -8.22
CA GLY A 69 16.94 6.20 -9.27
C GLY A 69 17.53 7.13 -10.30
N ASN A 70 18.76 7.56 -10.07
CA ASN A 70 19.62 8.23 -11.05
C ASN A 70 19.83 7.33 -12.27
N GLY A 71 18.83 7.24 -13.14
CA GLY A 71 18.85 6.52 -14.42
C GLY A 71 19.48 7.32 -15.55
N ALA A 72 20.51 8.10 -15.26
CA ALA A 72 21.36 8.77 -16.23
C ALA A 72 22.83 8.36 -16.07
N GLY A 73 23.08 7.07 -15.81
CA GLY A 73 24.39 6.44 -15.97
C GLY A 73 24.60 6.01 -17.43
N SER A 74 24.90 6.99 -18.29
CA SER A 74 25.47 6.70 -19.60
C SER A 74 26.91 6.20 -19.43
N GLY A 75 27.11 4.88 -19.52
CA GLY A 75 28.35 4.29 -20.01
C GLY A 75 29.49 3.98 -19.02
N ALA A 76 29.88 2.70 -19.05
CA ALA A 76 31.23 2.13 -18.90
C ALA A 76 31.74 1.68 -17.50
N PHE A 77 32.31 0.45 -17.53
CA PHE A 77 33.07 -0.33 -16.53
C PHE A 77 32.25 -0.93 -15.37
N ASP A 78 31.92 -2.22 -15.36
CA ASP A 78 32.79 -3.39 -15.06
C ASP A 78 33.62 -3.19 -13.78
N GLU A 79 33.03 -3.58 -12.63
CA GLU A 79 33.68 -4.39 -11.58
C GLU A 79 32.76 -4.51 -10.33
N GLY A 80 32.58 -5.74 -9.85
CA GLY A 80 32.42 -6.05 -8.42
C GLY A 80 31.02 -6.01 -7.79
N TYR A 81 30.41 -7.20 -7.66
CA TYR A 81 29.53 -7.66 -6.55
C TYR A 81 28.87 -6.58 -5.67
N SER A 82 27.92 -5.83 -6.23
CA SER A 82 26.82 -5.27 -5.45
C SER A 82 25.61 -6.14 -5.73
N GLU A 83 25.10 -6.81 -4.71
CA GLU A 83 23.73 -7.35 -4.72
C GLU A 83 22.85 -6.22 -5.26
N PRO A 84 22.01 -6.45 -6.29
CA PRO A 84 21.10 -5.42 -6.72
C PRO A 84 20.12 -5.22 -5.56
N GLU A 85 20.34 -4.20 -4.73
CA GLU A 85 19.27 -3.53 -4.02
C GLU A 85 18.25 -3.24 -5.11
N ALA A 86 17.20 -4.06 -5.14
CA ALA A 86 16.25 -4.13 -6.22
C ALA A 86 15.37 -2.90 -6.10
N ALA A 87 15.93 -1.73 -6.46
CA ALA A 87 15.22 -0.47 -6.45
C ALA A 87 13.93 -0.67 -7.24
N CYS A 88 12.82 -0.61 -6.50
CA CYS A 88 11.53 -0.95 -7.05
C CYS A 88 11.17 0.06 -8.12
N ARG A 89 10.93 -0.45 -9.33
CA ARG A 89 10.68 0.42 -10.48
C ARG A 89 9.44 1.26 -10.21
N PRO A 90 9.48 2.58 -10.51
CA PRO A 90 8.31 3.44 -10.39
C PRO A 90 7.08 2.86 -11.08
N VAL A 91 5.95 2.88 -10.37
CA VAL A 91 4.64 2.43 -10.86
C VAL A 91 3.79 3.65 -11.17
N CYS A 92 3.61 3.96 -12.46
CA CYS A 92 3.01 5.23 -12.89
C CYS A 92 1.53 5.10 -13.31
N SER A 93 0.97 3.89 -13.39
CA SER A 93 -0.39 3.65 -13.87
C SER A 93 -1.11 2.50 -13.15
N LEU A 94 -2.43 2.58 -13.05
CA LEU A 94 -3.26 1.49 -12.50
C LEU A 94 -3.10 0.18 -13.30
N ARG A 95 -2.86 0.26 -14.61
CA ARG A 95 -2.60 -0.91 -15.45
C ARG A 95 -1.31 -1.63 -15.01
N GLN A 96 -0.26 -0.89 -14.66
CA GLN A 96 0.97 -1.49 -14.12
C GLN A 96 0.72 -2.12 -12.75
N VAL A 97 -0.03 -1.45 -11.86
CA VAL A 97 -0.44 -2.04 -10.58
C VAL A 97 -1.18 -3.36 -10.79
N MET A 98 -2.18 -3.39 -11.67
CA MET A 98 -2.94 -4.61 -11.98
C MET A 98 -2.05 -5.72 -12.57
N ALA A 99 -1.11 -5.39 -13.45
CA ALA A 99 -0.18 -6.35 -14.02
C ALA A 99 0.74 -6.95 -12.95
N LEU A 100 1.30 -6.11 -12.07
CA LEU A 100 2.14 -6.56 -10.95
C LEU A 100 1.36 -7.43 -9.97
N CYS A 101 0.12 -7.07 -9.64
CA CYS A 101 -0.77 -7.91 -8.84
C CYS A 101 -1.01 -9.28 -9.50
N SER A 102 -1.28 -9.30 -10.81
CA SER A 102 -1.55 -10.55 -11.54
C SER A 102 -0.34 -11.49 -11.53
N CYS A 103 0.88 -10.96 -11.62
CA CYS A 103 2.12 -11.74 -11.55
C CYS A 103 2.39 -12.38 -10.18
N ARG A 104 1.65 -12.02 -9.13
CA ARG A 104 1.76 -12.64 -7.79
C ARG A 104 1.01 -13.96 -7.69
N LEU A 105 0.11 -14.24 -8.64
CA LEU A 105 -0.62 -15.48 -8.69
C LEU A 105 0.17 -16.54 -9.47
N VAL A 106 0.02 -17.79 -9.08
CA VAL A 106 0.58 -18.93 -9.83
C VAL A 106 0.05 -18.94 -11.28
N GLU A 107 -1.22 -18.57 -11.47
CA GLU A 107 -1.86 -18.43 -12.77
C GLU A 107 -2.39 -16.99 -12.96
N PRO A 108 -1.65 -16.10 -13.64
CA PRO A 108 -2.03 -14.68 -13.78
C PRO A 108 -3.36 -14.46 -14.51
N SER A 109 -3.82 -15.39 -15.35
CA SER A 109 -5.11 -15.30 -16.04
C SER A 109 -6.30 -15.37 -15.11
N LEU A 110 -6.15 -15.94 -13.91
CA LEU A 110 -7.21 -16.01 -12.89
C LEU A 110 -7.25 -14.77 -11.98
N ALA A 111 -6.42 -13.75 -12.23
CA ALA A 111 -6.39 -12.55 -11.41
C ALA A 111 -7.75 -11.85 -11.27
N PRO A 112 -8.56 -11.69 -12.34
CA PRO A 112 -9.89 -11.08 -12.21
C PRO A 112 -10.80 -11.86 -11.25
N GLU A 113 -10.90 -13.18 -11.41
CA GLU A 113 -11.73 -14.05 -10.59
C GLU A 113 -11.22 -14.12 -9.15
N HIS A 114 -9.91 -14.26 -8.97
CA HIS A 114 -9.26 -14.35 -7.66
C HIS A 114 -9.50 -13.09 -6.84
N TYR A 115 -9.12 -11.92 -7.36
CA TYR A 115 -9.26 -10.67 -6.61
C TYR A 115 -10.73 -10.30 -6.39
N GLN A 116 -11.62 -10.61 -7.34
CA GLN A 116 -13.06 -10.45 -7.13
C GLN A 116 -13.58 -11.33 -5.99
N ALA A 117 -13.16 -12.59 -5.92
CA ALA A 117 -13.56 -13.51 -4.85
C ALA A 117 -13.04 -13.04 -3.47
N VAL A 118 -11.78 -12.58 -3.40
CA VAL A 118 -11.18 -12.03 -2.17
C VAL A 118 -11.98 -10.83 -1.65
N VAL A 119 -12.29 -9.85 -2.51
CA VAL A 119 -13.04 -8.65 -2.09
C VAL A 119 -14.48 -8.99 -1.70
N ARG A 120 -15.13 -9.93 -2.40
CA ARG A 120 -16.47 -10.39 -2.04
C ARG A 120 -16.49 -11.07 -0.69
N ALA A 121 -15.54 -11.96 -0.41
CA ALA A 121 -15.42 -12.64 0.88
C ALA A 121 -15.23 -11.62 2.02
N LEU A 122 -14.24 -10.72 1.88
CA LEU A 122 -13.97 -9.66 2.86
C LEU A 122 -15.21 -8.80 3.17
N PHE A 123 -15.96 -8.40 2.13
CA PHE A 123 -17.16 -7.59 2.29
C PHE A 123 -18.27 -8.35 3.04
N VAL A 124 -18.51 -9.61 2.71
CA VAL A 124 -19.51 -10.45 3.39
C VAL A 124 -19.15 -10.64 4.86
N GLU A 125 -17.90 -11.00 5.16
CA GLU A 125 -17.41 -11.16 6.52
C GLU A 125 -17.55 -9.86 7.35
N THR A 126 -17.26 -8.71 6.73
CA THR A 126 -17.42 -7.39 7.37
C THR A 126 -18.88 -7.10 7.72
N LEU A 127 -19.82 -7.42 6.81
CA LEU A 127 -21.26 -7.24 7.05
C LEU A 127 -21.79 -8.16 8.15
N GLU A 128 -21.30 -9.40 8.20
CA GLU A 128 -21.64 -10.35 9.25
C GLU A 128 -21.17 -9.84 10.62
N LEU A 129 -19.92 -9.38 10.71
CA LEU A 129 -19.37 -8.77 11.93
C LEU A 129 -20.14 -7.52 12.35
N GLN A 130 -20.45 -6.63 11.40
CA GLN A 130 -21.25 -5.42 11.68
C GLN A 130 -22.62 -5.78 12.24
N THR A 131 -23.29 -6.78 11.63
CA THR A 131 -24.59 -7.27 12.08
C THR A 131 -24.50 -7.84 13.49
N PHE A 132 -23.45 -8.61 13.78
CA PHE A 132 -23.19 -9.16 15.11
C PHE A 132 -22.97 -8.08 16.17
N LEU A 133 -22.11 -7.08 15.88
CA LEU A 133 -21.85 -5.96 16.78
C LEU A 133 -23.10 -5.12 17.04
N GLN A 134 -23.94 -4.92 16.03
CA GLN A 134 -25.21 -4.21 16.16
C GLN A 134 -26.16 -4.94 17.13
N LYS A 135 -26.23 -6.27 17.05
CA LYS A 135 -27.03 -7.09 17.98
C LYS A 135 -26.53 -6.95 19.42
N ILE A 136 -25.21 -7.03 19.64
CA ILE A 136 -24.61 -6.86 20.98
C ILE A 136 -24.93 -5.47 21.54
N ARG A 137 -24.75 -4.43 20.73
CA ARG A 137 -25.00 -3.04 21.15
C ARG A 137 -26.45 -2.84 21.61
N ASN A 138 -27.39 -3.40 20.85
CA ASN A 138 -28.82 -3.27 21.15
C ASN A 138 -29.23 -4.14 22.35
N ALA A 139 -28.56 -5.28 22.58
CA ALA A 139 -28.81 -6.13 23.73
C ALA A 139 -28.40 -5.49 25.08
N LYS A 140 -27.51 -4.49 25.08
CA LYS A 140 -27.10 -3.74 26.28
C LYS A 140 -28.06 -2.61 26.68
N GLN A 141 -29.12 -2.33 25.91
CA GLN A 141 -30.08 -1.25 26.17
C GLN A 141 -31.37 -1.72 26.87
N VAL A 142 -31.35 -2.88 27.53
CA VAL A 142 -32.51 -3.46 28.24
C VAL A 142 -32.18 -3.66 29.71
#